data_AF-A0A847JX09-F1
#
_entry.id   AF-A0A847JX09-F1
#
_cell.length_a   1.000
_cell.length_b   1.000
_cell.length_c   1.000
_cell.angle_alpha   90.00
_cell.angle_beta   90.00
_cell.angle_gamma   90.00
#
_symmetry.space_group_name_H-M   'P 1'
#
loop_
_entity.id
_entity.type
_entity.pdbx_description
1 polymer ?
#
loop_
_entity_poly.entity_id
_entity_poly.type
_entity_poly.pdbx_seq_one_letter_code
_entity_poly.pdbx_strand_id
1 'polypeptide(L)'
;MLITVFWEDQRGPQPKAFGPHALLLACLSDDTGLDRWDLATMVVAIPKKGDTKLKAALARDAVKAANAGPVVFVFDNDRVRELLGLSKVACKPEVIKSIGKTCEVQVAVVLLEDNVEDLLNACRRAAGEAEISDKLSPNERDAVFYRAAIAHRATRDRIRMDAPSFDRLVRYVRARLPCA
;
A
#
# COMPACT_ATOMS: atom_id res chain seq x y z
N MET A 1 -2.05 -7.16 18.68
CA MET A 1 -2.86 -7.11 17.44
C MET A 1 -1.94 -6.77 16.29
N LEU A 2 -2.07 -7.46 15.16
CA LEU A 2 -1.21 -7.27 13.99
C LEU A 2 -2.05 -6.86 12.78
N ILE A 3 -1.74 -5.72 12.16
CA ILE A 3 -2.35 -5.26 10.91
C ILE A 3 -1.51 -5.78 9.75
N THR A 4 -2.11 -6.56 8.86
CA THR A 4 -1.42 -7.12 7.70
C THR A 4 -1.81 -6.36 6.44
N VAL A 5 -0.82 -5.83 5.72
CA VAL A 5 -1.02 -5.12 4.45
C VAL A 5 -0.42 -5.94 3.31
N PHE A 6 -1.25 -6.49 2.45
CA PHE A 6 -0.83 -7.12 1.21
C PHE A 6 -0.69 -6.06 0.12
N TRP A 7 0.40 -6.12 -0.64
CA TRP A 7 0.68 -5.15 -1.70
C TRP A 7 0.80 -5.83 -3.05
N GLU A 8 0.18 -5.25 -4.08
CA GLU A 8 0.45 -5.57 -5.48
C GLU A 8 1.78 -4.98 -5.96
N ASP A 9 2.86 -5.32 -5.27
CA ASP A 9 4.19 -4.95 -5.70
C ASP A 9 5.20 -6.01 -5.28
N GLN A 10 6.39 -5.93 -5.85
CA GLN A 10 7.52 -6.77 -5.49
C GLN A 10 8.63 -5.94 -4.85
N ARG A 11 9.12 -6.43 -3.71
CA ARG A 11 10.37 -5.96 -3.12
C ARG A 11 11.54 -6.27 -4.06
N GLY A 12 12.50 -5.37 -4.12
CA GLY A 12 13.77 -5.63 -4.77
C GLY A 12 14.56 -6.75 -4.08
N PRO A 13 15.50 -7.41 -4.80
CA PRO A 13 16.41 -8.38 -4.18
C PRO A 13 17.31 -7.74 -3.11
N GLN A 14 17.58 -6.43 -3.21
CA GLN A 14 18.34 -5.64 -2.24
C GLN A 14 17.76 -4.22 -2.22
N PRO A 15 16.83 -3.93 -1.30
CA PRO A 15 17.17 -3.71 0.12
C PRO A 15 16.39 -4.60 1.11
N LYS A 16 16.76 -4.56 2.41
CA LYS A 16 16.10 -5.35 3.47
C LYS A 16 14.63 -4.94 3.70
N ALA A 17 14.28 -3.69 3.43
CA ALA A 17 12.94 -3.15 3.67
C ALA A 17 12.17 -2.96 2.35
N PHE A 18 10.87 -3.24 2.38
CA PHE A 18 9.95 -2.98 1.27
C PHE A 18 9.53 -1.51 1.30
N GLY A 19 9.87 -0.75 0.26
CA GLY A 19 9.81 0.70 0.20
C GLY A 19 8.44 1.31 0.51
N PRO A 20 7.35 0.89 -0.17
CA PRO A 20 6.01 1.39 0.10
C PRO A 20 5.60 1.25 1.58
N HIS A 21 6.02 0.16 2.20
CA HIS A 21 5.75 -0.07 3.62
C HIS A 21 6.58 0.83 4.52
N ALA A 22 7.85 1.09 4.20
CA ALA A 22 8.67 2.05 4.94
C ALA A 22 8.04 3.46 4.91
N LEU A 23 7.50 3.87 3.76
CA LEU A 23 6.77 5.13 3.62
C LEU A 23 5.49 5.13 4.47
N LEU A 24 4.70 4.04 4.44
CA LEU A 24 3.51 3.89 5.26
C LEU A 24 3.83 4.05 6.76
N LEU A 25 4.87 3.38 7.26
CA LEU A 25 5.29 3.48 8.67
C LEU A 25 5.72 4.90 9.04
N ALA A 26 6.42 5.61 8.14
CA ALA A 26 6.81 6.99 8.38
C ALA A 26 5.61 7.93 8.49
N CYS A 27 4.62 7.81 7.61
CA CYS A 27 3.38 8.58 7.71
C CYS A 27 2.57 8.24 8.97
N LEU A 28 2.55 6.97 9.39
CA LEU A 28 1.89 6.57 10.64
C LEU A 28 2.60 7.14 11.86
N SER A 29 3.94 7.20 11.84
CA SER A 29 4.74 7.82 12.88
C SER A 29 4.41 9.32 13.01
N ASP A 30 4.28 10.05 11.90
CA ASP A 30 3.84 11.45 11.91
C ASP A 30 2.45 11.66 12.54
N ASP A 31 1.53 10.71 12.28
CA ASP A 31 0.12 10.78 12.69
C ASP A 31 -0.14 10.32 14.15
N THR A 32 0.79 9.58 14.74
CA THR A 32 0.64 8.94 16.05
C THR A 32 1.70 9.33 17.07
N GLY A 33 2.85 9.84 16.62
CA GLY A 33 4.02 10.09 17.47
C GLY A 33 4.78 8.83 17.89
N LEU A 34 4.32 7.64 17.49
CA LEU A 34 5.00 6.37 17.78
C LEU A 34 6.25 6.21 16.93
N ASP A 35 7.25 5.53 17.48
CA ASP A 35 8.46 5.20 16.73
C ASP A 35 8.16 4.15 15.63
N ARG A 36 8.91 4.23 14.53
CA ARG A 36 8.75 3.34 13.38
C ARG A 36 9.06 1.89 13.72
N TRP A 37 9.94 1.62 14.68
CA TRP A 37 10.23 0.26 15.13
C TRP A 37 9.02 -0.36 15.83
N ASP A 38 8.38 0.38 16.75
CA ASP A 38 7.16 -0.08 17.41
C ASP A 38 6.04 -0.30 16.40
N LEU A 39 5.85 0.63 15.45
CA LEU A 39 4.88 0.48 14.37
C LEU A 39 5.16 -0.75 13.50
N ALA A 40 6.43 -1.07 13.22
CA ALA A 40 6.81 -2.26 12.45
C ALA A 40 6.49 -3.58 13.18
N THR A 41 6.32 -3.58 14.51
CA THR A 41 5.82 -4.75 15.25
C THR A 41 4.31 -4.94 15.14
N MET A 42 3.58 -3.88 14.79
CA MET A 42 2.11 -3.85 14.73
C MET A 42 1.56 -3.86 13.30
N VAL A 43 2.34 -3.39 12.32
CA VAL A 43 1.93 -3.31 10.91
C VAL A 43 2.97 -4.05 10.07
N VAL A 44 2.54 -5.12 9.39
CA VAL A 44 3.41 -5.94 8.55
C VAL A 44 2.99 -5.85 7.09
N ALA A 45 3.97 -5.87 6.19
CA ALA A 45 3.72 -5.89 4.75
C ALA A 45 4.02 -7.26 4.13
N ILE A 46 3.14 -7.69 3.22
CA ILE A 46 3.31 -8.90 2.41
C ILE A 46 3.26 -8.50 0.92
N PRO A 47 4.42 -8.28 0.28
CA PRO A 47 4.46 -7.99 -1.15
C PRO A 47 4.08 -9.22 -1.97
N LYS A 48 3.24 -9.04 -2.99
CA LYS A 48 2.84 -10.05 -3.96
C LYS A 48 3.08 -9.51 -5.37
N LYS A 49 3.94 -10.21 -6.11
CA LYS A 49 4.26 -9.87 -7.50
C LYS A 49 3.04 -10.11 -8.40
N GLY A 50 2.30 -9.04 -8.70
CA GLY A 50 1.18 -8.99 -9.63
C GLY A 50 -0.16 -9.46 -9.06
N ASP A 51 -1.22 -8.95 -9.66
CA ASP A 51 -2.64 -9.20 -9.44
C ASP A 51 -3.01 -10.66 -9.13
N THR A 52 -2.49 -11.62 -9.91
CA THR A 52 -2.83 -13.04 -9.81
C THR A 52 -2.35 -13.62 -8.48
N LYS A 53 -1.15 -13.25 -8.03
CA LYS A 53 -0.62 -13.70 -6.73
C LYS A 53 -1.33 -13.02 -5.58
N LEU A 54 -1.73 -11.77 -5.75
CA LEU A 54 -2.49 -11.04 -4.75
C LEU A 54 -3.90 -11.62 -4.58
N LYS A 55 -4.59 -11.95 -5.68
CA LYS A 55 -5.88 -12.67 -5.68
C LYS A 55 -5.78 -14.05 -5.05
N ALA A 56 -4.70 -14.80 -5.34
CA ALA A 56 -4.46 -16.09 -4.68
C ALA A 56 -4.25 -15.93 -3.16
N ALA A 57 -3.54 -14.88 -2.73
CA ALA A 57 -3.34 -14.57 -1.32
C ALA A 57 -4.65 -14.15 -0.63
N LEU A 58 -5.52 -13.42 -1.33
CA LEU A 58 -6.85 -13.07 -0.85
C LEU A 58 -7.71 -14.31 -0.52
N ALA A 59 -7.61 -15.36 -1.35
CA ALA A 59 -8.36 -16.60 -1.14
C ALA A 59 -7.74 -17.51 -0.06
N ARG A 60 -6.40 -17.53 0.07
CA ARG A 60 -5.69 -18.52 0.91
C ARG A 60 -5.09 -17.97 2.19
N ASP A 61 -4.54 -16.76 2.13
CA ASP A 61 -3.75 -16.17 3.21
C ASP A 61 -4.59 -15.24 4.08
N ALA A 62 -5.68 -14.66 3.55
CA ALA A 62 -6.48 -13.66 4.24
C ALA A 62 -7.12 -14.17 5.53
N VAL A 63 -7.65 -15.40 5.55
CA VAL A 63 -8.24 -16.00 6.76
C VAL A 63 -7.20 -16.11 7.88
N LYS A 64 -6.00 -16.61 7.55
CA LYS A 64 -4.90 -16.73 8.52
C LYS A 64 -4.45 -15.36 9.02
N ALA A 65 -4.35 -14.37 8.15
CA ALA A 65 -3.97 -13.00 8.54
C ALA A 65 -5.06 -12.34 9.41
N ALA A 66 -6.33 -12.56 9.09
CA ALA A 66 -7.48 -12.00 9.82
C ALA A 66 -7.55 -12.50 11.27
N ASN A 67 -7.07 -13.72 11.55
CA ASN A 67 -6.97 -14.24 12.91
C ASN A 67 -5.95 -13.46 13.78
N ALA A 68 -4.98 -12.77 13.17
CA ALA A 68 -4.00 -11.95 13.88
C ALA A 68 -4.42 -10.47 14.04
N GLY A 69 -5.35 -10.01 13.20
CA GLY A 69 -5.89 -8.66 13.23
C GLY A 69 -6.37 -8.18 11.85
N PRO A 70 -6.58 -6.86 11.68
CA PRO A 70 -7.10 -6.29 10.44
C PRO A 70 -6.24 -6.59 9.22
N VAL A 71 -6.88 -6.85 8.08
CA VAL A 71 -6.20 -7.14 6.81
C VAL A 71 -6.58 -6.10 5.76
N VAL A 72 -5.58 -5.59 5.06
CA VAL A 72 -5.72 -4.63 3.96
C VAL A 72 -5.04 -5.19 2.71
N PHE A 73 -5.71 -5.11 1.57
CA PHE A 73 -5.14 -5.39 0.27
C PHE A 73 -5.01 -4.09 -0.53
N VAL A 74 -3.81 -3.80 -0.99
CA VAL A 74 -3.50 -2.66 -1.86
C VAL A 74 -3.30 -3.19 -3.29
N PHE A 75 -4.21 -2.82 -4.18
CA PHE A 75 -4.19 -3.20 -5.59
C PHE A 75 -3.84 -2.01 -6.49
N ASP A 76 -3.18 -2.31 -7.60
CA ASP A 76 -3.14 -1.39 -8.73
C ASP A 76 -4.55 -1.32 -9.35
N ASN A 77 -4.98 -0.13 -9.77
CA ASN A 77 -6.32 0.11 -10.30
C ASN A 77 -6.39 -0.09 -11.82
N ASP A 78 -5.26 -0.05 -12.52
CA ASP A 78 -5.16 -0.15 -13.98
C ASP A 78 -5.66 -1.51 -14.54
N ARG A 79 -5.35 -2.61 -13.86
CA ARG A 79 -5.60 -3.99 -14.36
C ARG A 79 -6.60 -4.79 -13.54
N VAL A 80 -6.97 -4.31 -12.35
CA VAL A 80 -7.85 -5.04 -11.43
C VAL A 80 -9.24 -5.35 -12.03
N ARG A 81 -9.76 -4.50 -12.94
CA ARG A 81 -11.04 -4.75 -13.61
C ARG A 81 -10.97 -5.96 -14.52
N GLU A 82 -9.90 -6.07 -15.30
CA GLU A 82 -9.65 -7.21 -16.19
C GLU A 82 -9.51 -8.50 -15.40
N LEU A 83 -8.72 -8.49 -14.32
CA LEU A 83 -8.54 -9.64 -13.41
C LEU A 83 -9.85 -10.17 -12.83
N LEU A 84 -10.81 -9.28 -12.59
CA LEU A 84 -12.11 -9.59 -12.01
C LEU A 84 -13.19 -9.86 -13.05
N GLY A 85 -12.87 -9.77 -14.35
CA GLY A 85 -13.86 -9.90 -15.42
C GLY A 85 -14.92 -8.80 -15.41
N LEU A 86 -14.59 -7.63 -14.87
CA LEU A 86 -15.50 -6.48 -14.80
C LEU A 86 -15.37 -5.60 -16.04
N SER A 87 -16.40 -4.79 -16.27
CA SER A 87 -16.36 -3.75 -17.30
C SER A 87 -15.22 -2.76 -17.04
N LYS A 88 -14.55 -2.28 -18.11
CA LYS A 88 -13.51 -1.23 -18.00
C LYS A 88 -14.04 0.07 -17.38
N VAL A 89 -15.35 0.33 -17.48
CA VAL A 89 -16.01 1.50 -16.87
C VAL A 89 -16.59 1.22 -15.48
N ALA A 90 -16.37 0.03 -14.91
CA ALA A 90 -16.82 -0.30 -13.56
C ALA A 90 -16.23 0.68 -12.54
N CYS A 91 -17.08 1.20 -11.66
CA CYS A 91 -16.68 2.18 -10.66
C CYS A 91 -15.86 1.53 -9.54
N LYS A 92 -15.01 2.30 -8.84
CA LYS A 92 -14.17 1.79 -7.73
C LYS A 92 -14.98 1.02 -6.67
N PRO A 93 -16.18 1.46 -6.23
CA PRO A 93 -17.02 0.69 -5.30
C PRO A 93 -17.42 -0.70 -5.80
N GLU A 94 -17.70 -0.85 -7.09
CA GLU A 94 -18.04 -2.14 -7.70
C GLU A 94 -16.85 -3.10 -7.70
N VAL A 95 -15.66 -2.58 -8.04
CA VAL A 95 -14.40 -3.33 -7.98
C VAL A 95 -14.14 -3.82 -6.55
N ILE A 96 -14.22 -2.92 -5.55
CA ILE A 96 -14.04 -3.26 -4.13
C ILE A 96 -15.04 -4.32 -3.68
N LYS A 97 -16.32 -4.17 -4.06
CA LYS A 97 -17.37 -5.15 -3.75
C LYS A 97 -17.07 -6.52 -4.38
N SER A 98 -16.57 -6.54 -5.62
CA SER A 98 -16.20 -7.79 -6.32
C SER A 98 -15.02 -8.49 -5.64
N ILE A 99 -13.99 -7.75 -5.24
CA ILE A 99 -12.86 -8.29 -4.46
C ILE A 99 -13.36 -8.86 -3.13
N GLY A 100 -14.19 -8.11 -2.41
CA GLY A 100 -14.76 -8.55 -1.13
C GLY A 100 -15.54 -9.87 -1.21
N LYS A 101 -16.20 -10.16 -2.34
CA LYS A 101 -16.92 -11.44 -2.54
C LYS A 101 -16.00 -12.65 -2.69
N THR A 102 -14.72 -12.45 -2.98
CA THR A 102 -13.75 -13.54 -3.15
C THR A 102 -13.04 -13.93 -1.86
N CYS A 103 -13.33 -13.23 -0.76
CA CYS A 103 -12.74 -13.50 0.54
C CYS A 103 -13.82 -13.95 1.53
N GLU A 104 -13.53 -15.00 2.31
CA GLU A 104 -14.43 -15.50 3.36
C GLU A 104 -14.47 -14.59 4.58
N VAL A 105 -13.46 -13.73 4.74
CA VAL A 105 -13.31 -12.80 5.87
C VAL A 105 -13.43 -11.36 5.41
N GLN A 106 -13.81 -10.49 6.34
CA GLN A 106 -13.86 -9.06 6.08
C GLN A 106 -12.43 -8.52 5.92
N VAL A 107 -12.14 -8.02 4.72
CA VAL A 107 -10.89 -7.32 4.41
C VAL A 107 -11.18 -5.89 3.98
N ALA A 108 -10.21 -4.99 4.17
CA ALA A 108 -10.22 -3.72 3.46
C ALA A 108 -9.47 -3.82 2.13
N VAL A 109 -9.95 -3.04 1.18
CA VAL A 109 -9.35 -2.93 -0.15
C VAL A 109 -9.04 -1.47 -0.41
N VAL A 110 -7.80 -1.20 -0.75
CA VAL A 110 -7.35 0.10 -1.26
C VAL A 110 -6.95 -0.11 -2.71
N LEU A 111 -7.61 0.61 -3.61
CA LEU A 111 -7.18 0.73 -5.00
C LEU A 111 -6.30 1.97 -5.07
N LEU A 112 -5.07 1.83 -5.58
CA LEU A 112 -4.23 2.99 -5.91
C LEU A 112 -4.93 3.87 -6.96
N GLU A 113 -4.39 5.05 -7.25
CA GLU A 113 -5.05 5.94 -8.22
C GLU A 113 -5.07 5.30 -9.61
N ASP A 114 -3.91 4.98 -10.17
CA ASP A 114 -3.73 4.05 -11.28
C ASP A 114 -2.87 2.86 -10.86
N ASN A 115 -1.66 3.09 -10.34
CA ASN A 115 -0.73 2.04 -9.90
C ASN A 115 0.34 2.57 -8.91
N VAL A 116 1.34 1.74 -8.59
CA VAL A 116 2.45 2.12 -7.72
C VAL A 116 3.34 3.23 -8.31
N GLU A 117 3.42 3.35 -9.63
CA GLU A 117 4.18 4.42 -10.31
C GLU A 117 3.59 5.82 -10.03
N ASP A 118 2.28 5.97 -9.84
CA ASP A 118 1.70 7.24 -9.39
C ASP A 118 2.18 7.64 -8.01
N LEU A 119 2.27 6.67 -7.10
CA LEU A 119 2.74 6.91 -5.74
C LEU A 119 4.23 7.27 -5.74
N LEU A 120 5.03 6.66 -6.64
CA LEU A 120 6.42 7.04 -6.86
C LEU A 120 6.53 8.47 -7.42
N ASN A 121 5.71 8.83 -8.40
CA ASN A 121 5.69 10.18 -8.95
C ASN A 121 5.25 11.21 -7.90
N ALA A 122 4.31 10.88 -7.01
CA ALA A 122 3.98 11.71 -5.86
C ALA A 122 5.19 11.92 -4.93
N CYS A 123 5.98 10.87 -4.68
CA CYS A 123 7.24 10.99 -3.92
C CYS A 123 8.24 11.94 -4.59
N ARG A 124 8.43 11.83 -5.91
CA ARG A 124 9.37 12.65 -6.67
C ARG A 124 8.93 14.11 -6.75
N ARG A 125 7.65 14.37 -7.06
CA ARG A 125 7.07 15.73 -7.04
C ARG A 125 7.23 16.40 -5.68
N ALA A 126 6.95 15.68 -4.59
CA ALA A 126 7.10 16.20 -3.23
C ALA A 126 8.57 16.51 -2.86
N ALA A 127 9.52 15.82 -3.48
CA ALA A 127 10.96 16.08 -3.34
C ALA A 127 11.49 17.16 -4.31
N GLY A 128 10.66 17.69 -5.21
CA GLY A 128 11.09 18.62 -6.26
C GLY A 128 11.89 17.95 -7.39
N GLU A 129 11.79 16.63 -7.52
CA GLU A 129 12.42 15.87 -8.59
C GLU A 129 11.50 15.74 -9.81
N ALA A 130 12.09 15.50 -10.99
CA ALA A 130 11.35 15.18 -12.20
C ALA A 130 10.58 13.86 -12.06
N GLU A 131 9.43 13.74 -12.75
CA GLU A 131 8.66 12.50 -12.79
C GLU A 131 9.41 11.37 -13.50
N ILE A 132 8.96 10.15 -13.25
CA ILE A 132 9.50 8.94 -13.86
C ILE A 132 8.98 8.86 -15.31
N SER A 133 9.90 8.88 -16.27
CA SER A 133 9.61 8.59 -17.68
C SER A 133 9.61 7.09 -17.98
N ASP A 134 10.47 6.34 -17.28
CA ASP A 134 10.76 4.94 -17.58
C ASP A 134 10.51 4.05 -16.37
N LYS A 135 10.00 2.83 -16.62
CA LYS A 135 9.70 1.90 -15.53
C LYS A 135 10.93 1.57 -14.71
N LEU A 136 10.91 1.96 -13.44
CA LEU A 136 11.98 1.69 -12.49
C LEU A 136 12.04 0.21 -12.11
N SER A 137 13.25 -0.29 -11.89
CA SER A 137 13.46 -1.61 -11.28
C SER A 137 12.94 -1.64 -9.83
N PRO A 138 12.63 -2.83 -9.27
CA PRO A 138 12.20 -2.94 -7.88
C PRO A 138 13.12 -2.26 -6.86
N ASN A 139 14.44 -2.37 -7.03
CA ASN A 139 15.41 -1.72 -6.13
C ASN A 139 15.33 -0.19 -6.21
N GLU A 140 15.19 0.37 -7.40
CA GLU A 140 15.08 1.82 -7.60
C GLU A 140 13.76 2.36 -7.02
N ARG A 141 12.66 1.63 -7.20
CA ARG A 141 11.36 1.96 -6.59
C ARG A 141 11.46 1.97 -5.06
N ASP A 142 12.01 0.91 -4.48
CA ASP A 142 12.23 0.83 -3.03
C ASP A 142 13.11 1.98 -2.53
N ALA A 143 14.14 2.38 -3.28
CA ALA A 143 15.02 3.49 -2.92
C ALA A 143 14.29 4.85 -2.93
N VAL A 144 13.43 5.11 -3.92
CA VAL A 144 12.59 6.33 -3.97
C VAL A 144 11.71 6.42 -2.74
N PHE A 145 10.98 5.33 -2.41
CA PHE A 145 10.12 5.30 -1.23
C PHE A 145 10.90 5.44 0.07
N TYR A 146 12.08 4.82 0.18
CA TYR A 146 12.91 4.95 1.36
C TYR A 146 13.39 6.39 1.58
N ARG A 147 13.81 7.10 0.50
CA ARG A 147 14.16 8.52 0.57
C ARG A 147 12.97 9.36 1.06
N ALA A 148 11.78 9.12 0.52
CA ALA A 148 10.55 9.77 0.97
C ALA A 148 10.21 9.46 2.43
N ALA A 149 10.43 8.21 2.87
CA ALA A 149 10.17 7.79 4.25
C ALA A 149 11.07 8.51 5.27
N ILE A 150 12.31 8.85 4.92
CA ILE A 150 13.25 9.58 5.80
C ILE A 150 13.23 11.10 5.59
N ALA A 151 12.45 11.60 4.63
CA ALA A 151 12.35 13.04 4.37
C ALA A 151 11.69 13.81 5.54
N HIS A 152 11.53 15.12 5.40
CA HIS A 152 10.77 15.90 6.38
C HIS A 152 9.27 15.56 6.31
N ARG A 153 8.56 15.71 7.44
CA ARG A 153 7.11 15.51 7.53
C ARG A 153 6.34 16.28 6.45
N ALA A 154 6.72 17.52 6.18
CA ALA A 154 6.09 18.33 5.14
C ALA A 154 6.14 17.67 3.74
N THR A 155 7.23 16.96 3.42
CA THR A 155 7.34 16.17 2.19
C THR A 155 6.35 15.00 2.20
N ARG A 156 6.24 14.26 3.30
CA ARG A 156 5.28 13.15 3.42
C ARG A 156 3.82 13.62 3.40
N ASP A 157 3.51 14.76 4.00
CA ASP A 157 2.19 15.39 3.90
C ASP A 157 1.86 15.77 2.46
N ARG A 158 2.83 16.30 1.70
CA ARG A 158 2.68 16.56 0.26
C ARG A 158 2.41 15.29 -0.54
N ILE A 159 3.14 14.21 -0.26
CA ILE A 159 2.91 12.90 -0.91
C ILE A 159 1.47 12.43 -0.67
N ARG A 160 0.97 12.55 0.56
CA ARG A 160 -0.40 12.16 0.92
C ARG A 160 -1.46 13.00 0.21
N MET A 161 -1.22 14.28 0.01
CA MET A 161 -2.11 15.14 -0.78
C MET A 161 -2.12 14.74 -2.26
N ASP A 162 -0.95 14.43 -2.82
CA ASP A 162 -0.79 14.08 -4.23
C ASP A 162 -1.19 12.62 -4.56
N ALA A 163 -1.30 11.75 -3.55
CA ALA A 163 -1.73 10.35 -3.67
C ALA A 163 -2.86 10.01 -2.68
N PRO A 164 -4.12 10.43 -2.95
CA PRO A 164 -5.24 10.29 -2.02
C PRO A 164 -5.58 8.84 -1.63
N SER A 165 -5.42 7.88 -2.55
CA SER A 165 -5.55 6.44 -2.26
C SER A 165 -4.56 5.97 -1.19
N PHE A 166 -3.32 6.44 -1.22
CA PHE A 166 -2.31 6.13 -0.21
C PHE A 166 -2.62 6.83 1.12
N ASP A 167 -3.05 8.09 1.11
CA ASP A 167 -3.52 8.75 2.35
C ASP A 167 -4.68 8.00 3.01
N ARG A 168 -5.62 7.47 2.20
CA ARG A 168 -6.70 6.62 2.70
C ARG A 168 -6.18 5.35 3.38
N LEU A 169 -5.14 4.73 2.83
CA LEU A 169 -4.46 3.59 3.46
C LEU A 169 -3.87 3.99 4.83
N VAL A 170 -3.12 5.10 4.89
CA VAL A 170 -2.53 5.61 6.13
C VAL A 170 -3.61 5.83 7.19
N ARG A 171 -4.69 6.56 6.85
CA ARG A 171 -5.81 6.82 7.76
C ARG A 171 -6.50 5.54 8.23
N TYR A 172 -6.72 4.59 7.31
CA TYR A 172 -7.35 3.31 7.64
C TYR A 172 -6.53 2.51 8.66
N VAL A 173 -5.22 2.42 8.44
CA VAL A 173 -4.29 1.69 9.32
C VAL A 173 -4.19 2.42 10.66
N ARG A 174 -4.02 3.75 10.65
CA ARG A 174 -4.01 4.58 11.87
C ARG A 174 -5.22 4.34 12.76
N ALA A 175 -6.42 4.35 12.19
CA ALA A 175 -7.67 4.16 12.94
C ALA A 175 -7.81 2.76 13.59
N ARG A 176 -6.90 1.84 13.29
CA ARG A 176 -6.86 0.46 13.82
C ARG A 176 -5.64 0.18 14.66
N LEU A 177 -4.71 1.12 14.78
CA LEU A 177 -3.65 0.98 15.77
C LEU A 177 -4.28 1.02 17.17
N PRO A 178 -3.76 0.25 18.14
CA PRO A 178 -4.19 0.39 19.52
C PRO A 178 -3.99 1.85 19.95
N CYS A 179 -4.98 2.42 20.64
CA CYS A 179 -4.80 3.74 21.25
C CYS A 179 -3.63 3.62 22.25
N ALA A 180 -2.61 4.45 22.06
CA ALA A 180 -1.58 4.68 23.08
C ALA A 180 -2.17 5.51 24.22
#